data_AF-A0A5P9EZ09-F1
#
_entry.id   AF-A0A5P9EZ09-F1
#
_cell.length_a   1.000
_cell.length_b   1.000
_cell.length_c   1.000
_cell.angle_alpha   90.00
_cell.angle_beta   90.00
_cell.angle_gamma   90.00
#
_symmetry.space_group_name_H-M   'P 1'
#
loop_
_entity.id
_entity.type
_entity.pdbx_description
1 polymer ?
#
loop_
_entity_poly.entity_id
_entity_poly.type
_entity_poly.pdbx_seq_one_letter_code
_entity_poly.pdbx_strand_id
1 'polypeptide(L)'
;MEGIFEVAAAIIASIGASSVIIISLSSWLGKVWANRVLENEKHQLAEGLEKAKRELDVLKERTLRFQNDKIIVYRSAIDIIANLLATIEAYQDGKLSTAEAENLFALFNEKRIQVYGYLAMMAPQEVMDAQDDLIDYLLVVINSDTPYDWRLVRAKSLALLNTVRKDIGVTEQPIVYNGQL
;
A
#
# COMPACT_ATOMS: atom_id res chain seq x y z
N MET A 1 56.04 73.70 -15.06
CA MET A 1 55.37 72.43 -15.46
C MET A 1 55.25 71.44 -14.30
N GLU A 2 56.13 71.49 -13.28
CA GLU A 2 56.13 70.54 -12.15
C GLU A 2 54.85 70.53 -11.29
N GLY A 3 54.26 71.68 -10.95
CA GLY A 3 53.07 71.72 -10.09
C GLY A 3 51.78 71.13 -10.70
N ILE A 4 51.68 71.04 -12.03
CA ILE A 4 50.50 70.43 -12.70
C ILE A 4 50.58 68.90 -12.60
N PHE A 5 51.79 68.34 -12.68
CA PHE A 5 52.01 66.90 -12.61
C PHE A 5 51.76 66.36 -11.19
N GLU A 6 52.15 67.12 -10.18
CA GLU A 6 51.97 66.76 -8.76
C GLU A 6 50.50 66.82 -8.34
N VAL A 7 49.76 67.84 -8.80
CA VAL A 7 48.31 67.94 -8.60
C VAL A 7 47.56 66.84 -9.36
N ALA A 8 47.94 66.55 -10.61
CA ALA A 8 47.37 65.45 -11.38
C ALA A 8 47.63 64.08 -10.73
N ALA A 9 48.84 63.85 -10.21
CA ALA A 9 49.20 62.63 -9.48
C ALA A 9 48.40 62.48 -8.17
N ALA A 10 48.21 63.56 -7.41
CA ALA A 10 47.39 63.55 -6.20
C ALA A 10 45.90 63.28 -6.49
N ILE A 11 45.36 63.86 -7.56
CA ILE A 11 43.98 63.61 -8.01
C ILE A 11 43.82 62.14 -8.40
N ILE A 12 44.72 61.60 -9.23
CA ILE A 12 44.69 60.19 -9.65
C ILE A 12 44.88 59.25 -8.46
N ALA A 13 45.77 59.56 -7.52
CA ALA A 13 45.98 58.77 -6.31
C ALA A 13 44.73 58.74 -5.42
N SER A 14 44.04 59.88 -5.25
CA SER A 14 42.80 59.95 -4.45
C SER A 14 41.64 59.19 -5.08
N ILE A 15 41.52 59.25 -6.42
CA ILE A 15 40.49 58.53 -7.19
C ILE A 15 40.81 57.02 -7.23
N GLY A 16 42.08 56.66 -7.39
CA GLY A 16 42.55 55.27 -7.37
C GLY A 16 42.35 54.60 -6.02
N ALA A 17 42.68 55.28 -4.92
CA ALA A 17 42.47 54.77 -3.56
C ALA A 17 40.98 54.57 -3.24
N SER A 18 40.13 55.52 -3.66
CA SER A 18 38.67 55.41 -3.50
C SER A 18 38.09 54.25 -4.31
N SER A 19 38.61 54.01 -5.52
CA SER A 19 38.17 52.89 -6.37
C SER A 19 38.49 51.53 -5.75
N VAL A 20 39.67 51.37 -5.13
CA VAL A 20 40.04 50.15 -4.42
C VAL A 20 39.12 49.88 -3.21
N ILE A 21 38.76 50.92 -2.46
CA ILE A 21 37.82 50.81 -1.33
C ILE A 21 36.43 50.40 -1.82
N ILE A 22 35.92 51.02 -2.89
CA ILE A 22 34.61 50.67 -3.45
C ILE A 22 34.61 49.22 -3.93
N ILE A 23 35.63 48.79 -4.69
CA ILE A 23 35.72 47.43 -5.23
C ILE A 23 35.78 46.39 -4.10
N SER A 24 36.58 46.65 -3.07
CA SER A 24 36.72 45.72 -1.93
C SER A 24 35.43 45.61 -1.11
N LEU A 25 34.74 46.73 -0.85
CA LEU A 25 33.45 46.74 -0.17
C LEU A 25 32.35 46.07 -1.02
N SER A 26 32.32 46.33 -2.33
CA SER A 26 31.38 45.67 -3.24
C SER A 26 31.61 44.15 -3.32
N SER A 27 32.87 43.70 -3.33
CA SER A 27 33.19 42.27 -3.28
C SER A 27 32.78 41.62 -1.95
N TRP A 28 33.01 42.30 -0.83
CA TRP A 28 32.57 41.83 0.48
C TRP A 28 31.03 41.72 0.57
N LEU A 29 30.31 42.76 0.14
CA LEU A 29 28.86 42.77 0.14
C LEU A 29 28.28 41.67 -0.77
N GLY A 30 28.89 41.47 -1.95
CA GLY A 30 28.54 40.39 -2.87
C GLY A 30 28.71 39.00 -2.24
N LYS A 31 29.81 38.76 -1.51
CA LYS A 31 30.02 37.49 -0.79
C LYS A 31 28.99 37.28 0.31
N VAL A 32 28.69 38.30 1.11
CA VAL A 32 27.71 38.21 2.19
C VAL A 32 26.31 37.92 1.63
N TRP A 33 25.92 38.62 0.56
CA TRP A 33 24.62 38.42 -0.06
C TRP A 33 24.52 37.05 -0.74
N ALA A 34 25.55 36.62 -1.47
CA ALA A 34 25.61 35.29 -2.06
C ALA A 34 25.50 34.19 -1.01
N ASN A 35 26.25 34.29 0.10
CA ASN A 35 26.16 33.33 1.20
C ASN A 35 24.76 33.30 1.83
N ARG A 36 24.15 34.48 2.04
CA ARG A 36 22.80 34.55 2.60
C ARG A 36 21.75 33.93 1.69
N VAL A 37 21.83 34.14 0.39
CA VAL A 37 20.94 33.50 -0.60
C VAL A 37 21.14 31.99 -0.58
N LEU A 38 22.40 31.52 -0.60
CA LEU A 38 22.73 30.09 -0.55
C LEU A 38 22.26 29.40 0.74
N GLU A 39 22.43 30.05 1.90
CA GLU A 39 21.93 29.54 3.17
C GLU A 39 20.41 29.47 3.19
N ASN A 40 19.73 30.49 2.66
CA ASN A 40 18.29 30.50 2.56
C ASN A 40 17.77 29.39 1.62
N GLU A 41 18.40 29.19 0.46
CA GLU A 41 18.06 28.08 -0.45
C GLU A 41 18.30 26.72 0.19
N LYS A 42 19.45 26.52 0.87
CA LYS A 42 19.73 25.28 1.61
C LYS A 42 18.69 25.02 2.68
N HIS A 43 18.29 26.06 3.41
CA HIS A 43 17.26 25.95 4.44
C HIS A 43 15.92 25.54 3.84
N GLN A 44 15.47 26.19 2.76
CA GLN A 44 14.24 25.84 2.05
C GLN A 44 14.28 24.42 1.48
N LEU A 45 15.42 23.98 0.92
CA LEU A 45 15.61 22.62 0.44
C LEU A 45 15.56 21.60 1.58
N ALA A 46 16.16 21.91 2.74
CA ALA A 46 16.12 21.04 3.91
C ALA A 46 14.70 20.90 4.48
N GLU A 47 13.95 22.01 4.56
CA GLU A 47 12.54 22.00 4.96
C GLU A 47 11.68 21.19 3.97
N GLY A 48 11.87 21.41 2.67
CA GLY A 48 11.19 20.69 1.61
C GLY A 48 11.47 19.18 1.67
N LEU A 49 12.72 18.80 1.92
CA LEU A 49 13.13 17.41 2.07
C LEU A 49 12.48 16.75 3.29
N GLU A 50 12.47 17.43 4.44
CA GLU A 50 11.82 16.90 5.65
C GLU A 50 10.31 16.76 5.48
N LYS A 51 9.67 17.72 4.81
CA LYS A 51 8.23 17.62 4.49
C LYS A 51 7.95 16.42 3.58
N ALA A 52 8.72 16.26 2.52
CA ALA A 52 8.55 15.15 1.58
C ALA A 52 8.77 13.78 2.25
N LYS A 53 9.77 13.66 3.14
CA LYS A 53 9.98 12.44 3.93
C LYS A 53 8.79 12.12 4.82
N ARG A 54 8.26 13.11 5.54
CA ARG A 54 7.09 12.91 6.42
C ARG A 54 5.85 12.49 5.63
N GLU A 55 5.62 13.12 4.47
CA GLU A 55 4.52 12.73 3.59
C GLU A 55 4.69 11.30 3.07
N LEU A 56 5.91 10.92 2.67
CA LEU A 56 6.22 9.56 2.25
C LEU A 56 5.99 8.54 3.38
N ASP A 57 6.41 8.85 4.61
CA ASP A 57 6.23 7.98 5.77
C ASP A 57 4.73 7.76 6.07
N VAL A 58 3.94 8.82 6.07
CA VAL A 58 2.48 8.74 6.27
C VAL A 58 1.81 7.92 5.17
N LEU A 59 2.19 8.13 3.90
CA LEU A 59 1.64 7.36 2.77
C LEU A 59 2.03 5.89 2.84
N LYS A 60 3.28 5.60 3.19
CA LYS A 60 3.79 4.25 3.39
C LYS A 60 3.03 3.53 4.50
N GLU A 61 2.87 4.18 5.66
CA GLU A 61 2.15 3.61 6.80
C GLU A 61 0.69 3.32 6.46
N ARG A 62 -0.01 4.28 5.83
CA ARG A 62 -1.39 4.08 5.37
C ARG A 62 -1.51 2.91 4.39
N THR A 63 -0.59 2.83 3.44
CA THR A 63 -0.59 1.77 2.43
C THR A 63 -0.34 0.41 3.07
N LEU A 64 0.65 0.28 3.94
CA LEU A 64 0.95 -0.97 4.65
C LEU A 64 -0.22 -1.41 5.54
N ARG A 65 -0.86 -0.45 6.23
CA ARG A 65 -2.03 -0.74 7.06
C ARG A 65 -3.20 -1.25 6.21
N PHE A 66 -3.52 -0.58 5.12
CA PHE A 66 -4.58 -1.01 4.21
C PHE A 66 -4.33 -2.41 3.63
N GLN A 67 -3.09 -2.70 3.22
CA GLN A 67 -2.70 -4.03 2.74
C GLN A 67 -2.82 -5.11 3.84
N ASN A 68 -2.46 -4.78 5.08
CA ASN A 68 -2.62 -5.69 6.21
C ASN A 68 -4.11 -5.97 6.51
N ASP A 69 -4.95 -4.93 6.57
CA ASP A 69 -6.38 -5.07 6.81
C ASP A 69 -7.05 -5.95 5.74
N LYS A 70 -6.63 -5.79 4.48
CA LYS A 70 -7.05 -6.64 3.36
C LYS A 70 -6.66 -8.12 3.56
N ILE A 71 -5.42 -8.40 3.95
CA ILE A 71 -4.95 -9.77 4.26
C ILE A 71 -5.75 -10.39 5.41
N ILE A 72 -6.07 -9.62 6.44
CA ILE A 72 -6.88 -10.08 7.58
C ILE A 72 -8.25 -10.54 7.10
N VAL A 73 -8.90 -9.77 6.22
CA VAL A 73 -10.23 -10.12 5.70
C VAL A 73 -10.18 -11.32 4.77
N TYR A 74 -9.16 -11.44 3.92
CA TYR A 74 -8.97 -12.64 3.11
C TYR A 74 -8.73 -13.88 3.95
N ARG A 75 -7.97 -13.77 5.05
CA ARG A 75 -7.84 -14.86 6.02
C ARG A 75 -9.19 -15.24 6.62
N SER A 76 -9.99 -14.26 7.05
CA SER A 76 -11.32 -14.55 7.60
C SER A 76 -12.24 -15.26 6.60
N ALA A 77 -12.19 -14.92 5.31
CA ALA A 77 -12.93 -15.64 4.27
C ALA A 77 -12.48 -17.10 4.14
N ILE A 78 -11.16 -17.33 4.10
CA ILE A 78 -10.56 -18.66 4.04
C ILE A 78 -10.95 -19.49 5.28
N ASP A 79 -10.89 -18.90 6.48
CA ASP A 79 -11.22 -19.58 7.74
C ASP A 79 -12.69 -20.04 7.74
N ILE A 80 -13.61 -19.20 7.27
CA ILE A 80 -15.03 -19.56 7.16
C ILE A 80 -15.24 -20.71 6.18
N ILE A 81 -14.59 -20.66 5.01
CA ILE A 81 -14.68 -21.72 4.00
C ILE A 81 -14.12 -23.03 4.55
N ALA A 82 -12.97 -23.00 5.21
CA ALA A 82 -12.34 -24.17 5.80
C ALA A 82 -13.25 -24.82 6.86
N ASN A 83 -13.83 -24.01 7.75
CA ASN A 83 -14.77 -24.50 8.76
C ASN A 83 -16.04 -25.09 8.14
N LEU A 84 -16.56 -24.47 7.07
CA LEU A 84 -17.72 -25.00 6.37
C LEU A 84 -17.43 -26.35 5.71
N LEU A 85 -16.31 -26.47 4.99
CA LEU A 85 -15.90 -27.72 4.35
C LEU A 85 -15.73 -28.83 5.38
N ALA A 86 -15.06 -28.55 6.49
CA ALA A 86 -14.92 -29.51 7.59
C ALA A 86 -16.29 -29.95 8.15
N THR A 87 -17.25 -29.02 8.24
CA THR A 87 -18.62 -29.33 8.68
C THR A 87 -19.34 -30.22 7.68
N ILE A 88 -19.27 -29.92 6.38
CA ILE A 88 -19.90 -30.71 5.31
C ILE A 88 -19.35 -32.14 5.33
N GLU A 89 -18.03 -32.30 5.34
CA GLU A 89 -17.39 -33.62 5.33
C GLU A 89 -17.72 -34.43 6.59
N ALA A 90 -17.68 -33.80 7.77
CA ALA A 90 -18.02 -34.47 9.01
C ALA A 90 -19.51 -34.89 9.07
N TYR A 91 -20.41 -34.09 8.50
CA TYR A 91 -21.82 -34.45 8.38
C TYR A 91 -22.04 -35.62 7.40
N GLN A 92 -21.40 -35.57 6.23
CA GLN A 92 -21.49 -36.64 5.22
C GLN A 92 -20.91 -37.97 5.71
N ASP A 93 -19.83 -37.93 6.49
CA ASP A 93 -19.24 -39.11 7.13
C ASP A 93 -20.06 -39.64 8.31
N GLY A 94 -21.18 -39.00 8.66
CA GLY A 94 -22.02 -39.37 9.81
C GLY A 94 -21.35 -39.11 11.17
N LYS A 95 -20.30 -38.28 11.21
CA LYS A 95 -19.59 -37.89 12.44
C LYS A 95 -20.33 -36.79 13.21
N LEU A 96 -21.19 -36.04 12.53
CA LEU A 96 -22.07 -35.03 13.13
C LEU A 96 -23.52 -35.48 13.03
N SER A 97 -24.28 -35.27 14.10
CA SER A 97 -25.73 -35.36 14.05
C SER A 97 -26.33 -34.21 13.23
N THR A 98 -27.55 -34.39 12.73
CA THR A 98 -28.28 -33.34 12.00
C THR A 98 -28.38 -32.05 12.81
N ALA A 99 -28.70 -32.13 14.10
CA ALA A 99 -28.82 -30.95 14.96
C ALA A 99 -27.48 -30.21 15.16
N GLU A 100 -26.36 -30.94 15.23
CA GLU A 100 -25.03 -30.31 15.31
C GLU A 100 -24.64 -29.62 14.00
N ALA A 101 -24.91 -30.29 12.87
CA ALA A 101 -24.65 -29.72 11.54
C ALA A 101 -25.49 -28.46 11.30
N GLU A 102 -26.78 -28.48 11.63
CA GLU A 102 -27.66 -27.31 11.52
C GLU A 102 -27.15 -26.09 12.31
N ASN A 103 -26.66 -26.30 13.54
CA ASN A 103 -26.07 -25.24 14.35
C ASN A 103 -24.79 -24.67 13.73
N LEU A 104 -23.91 -25.52 13.20
CA LEU A 104 -22.68 -25.09 12.53
C LEU A 104 -22.97 -24.36 11.21
N PHE A 105 -23.99 -24.78 10.45
CA PHE A 105 -24.44 -24.07 9.26
C PHE A 105 -25.07 -22.71 9.58
N ALA A 106 -25.80 -22.60 10.69
CA ALA A 106 -26.31 -21.31 11.17
C ALA A 106 -25.16 -20.34 11.52
N LEU A 107 -24.12 -20.83 12.21
CA LEU A 107 -22.91 -20.05 12.49
C LEU A 107 -22.20 -19.61 11.21
N PHE A 108 -22.03 -20.53 10.25
CA PHE A 108 -21.49 -20.19 8.93
C PHE A 108 -22.31 -19.07 8.26
N ASN A 109 -23.63 -19.15 8.29
CA ASN A 109 -24.51 -18.16 7.69
C ASN A 109 -24.36 -16.76 8.32
N GLU A 110 -24.13 -16.67 9.63
CA GLU A 110 -23.81 -15.39 10.29
C GLU A 110 -22.46 -14.86 9.81
N LYS A 111 -21.42 -15.70 9.86
CA LYS A 111 -20.05 -15.29 9.56
C LYS A 111 -19.84 -14.93 8.11
N ARG A 112 -20.46 -15.64 7.16
CA ARG A 112 -20.35 -15.34 5.73
C ARG A 112 -20.88 -13.94 5.42
N ILE A 113 -21.97 -13.49 6.06
CA ILE A 113 -22.56 -12.16 5.82
C ILE A 113 -21.61 -11.08 6.35
N GLN A 114 -21.03 -11.30 7.53
CA GLN A 114 -20.04 -10.39 8.11
C GLN A 114 -18.82 -10.24 7.19
N VAL A 115 -18.24 -11.38 6.77
CA VAL A 115 -17.07 -11.37 5.89
C VAL A 115 -17.39 -10.82 4.51
N TYR A 116 -18.58 -11.08 3.96
CA TYR A 116 -19.01 -10.49 2.70
C TYR A 116 -19.02 -8.96 2.77
N GLY A 117 -19.53 -8.38 3.86
CA GLY A 117 -19.47 -6.93 4.10
C GLY A 117 -18.04 -6.39 4.16
N TYR A 118 -17.13 -7.11 4.82
CA TYR A 118 -15.72 -6.74 4.86
C TYR A 118 -15.02 -6.85 3.50
N LEU A 119 -15.30 -7.91 2.73
CA LEU A 119 -14.80 -8.09 1.37
C LEU A 119 -15.30 -6.96 0.47
N ALA A 120 -16.59 -6.61 0.52
CA ALA A 120 -17.15 -5.53 -0.29
C ALA A 120 -16.49 -4.16 -0.04
N MET A 121 -15.91 -3.92 1.15
CA MET A 121 -15.19 -2.68 1.45
C MET A 121 -13.76 -2.63 0.90
N MET A 122 -13.13 -3.77 0.66
CA MET A 122 -11.67 -3.84 0.43
C MET A 122 -11.26 -4.65 -0.80
N ALA A 123 -12.05 -5.64 -1.19
CA ALA A 123 -11.75 -6.54 -2.28
C ALA A 123 -12.16 -5.96 -3.64
N PRO A 124 -11.40 -6.24 -4.71
CA PRO A 124 -11.82 -5.91 -6.06
C PRO A 124 -12.94 -6.87 -6.51
N GLN A 125 -13.66 -6.48 -7.58
CA GLN A 125 -14.75 -7.28 -8.13
C GLN A 125 -14.31 -8.71 -8.49
N GLU A 126 -13.12 -8.90 -9.06
CA GLU A 126 -12.60 -10.25 -9.41
C GLU A 126 -12.51 -11.20 -8.19
N VAL A 127 -12.21 -10.67 -7.00
CA VAL A 127 -12.17 -11.46 -5.77
C VAL A 127 -13.58 -11.74 -5.25
N MET A 128 -14.49 -10.75 -5.35
CA MET A 128 -15.90 -10.93 -5.01
C MET A 128 -16.54 -12.02 -5.88
N ASP A 129 -16.38 -11.95 -7.19
CA ASP A 129 -16.95 -12.93 -8.14
C ASP A 129 -16.46 -14.35 -7.87
N ALA A 130 -15.15 -14.51 -7.60
CA ALA A 130 -14.57 -15.82 -7.29
C ALA A 130 -15.03 -16.35 -5.92
N GLN A 131 -15.27 -15.46 -4.95
CA GLN A 131 -15.82 -15.83 -3.66
C GLN A 131 -17.28 -16.28 -3.80
N ASP A 132 -18.09 -15.54 -4.56
CA ASP A 132 -19.49 -15.85 -4.79
C ASP A 132 -19.64 -17.18 -5.52
N ASP A 133 -18.84 -17.42 -6.56
CA ASP A 133 -18.86 -18.67 -7.31
C ASP A 133 -18.54 -19.91 -6.43
N LEU A 134 -17.67 -19.74 -5.42
CA LEU A 134 -17.39 -20.79 -4.44
C LEU A 134 -18.51 -20.92 -3.41
N ILE A 135 -18.92 -19.82 -2.78
CA ILE A 135 -19.92 -19.81 -1.71
C ILE A 135 -21.28 -20.30 -2.20
N ASP A 136 -21.71 -19.87 -3.38
CA ASP A 136 -22.96 -20.33 -4.00
C ASP A 136 -22.95 -21.83 -4.23
N TYR A 137 -21.83 -22.38 -4.72
CA TYR A 137 -21.70 -23.82 -4.87
C TYR A 137 -21.80 -24.55 -3.53
N LEU A 138 -21.11 -24.07 -2.49
CA LEU A 138 -21.17 -24.68 -1.16
C LEU A 138 -22.58 -24.58 -0.55
N LEU A 139 -23.30 -23.50 -0.82
CA LEU A 139 -24.70 -23.35 -0.38
C LEU A 139 -25.64 -24.32 -1.08
N VAL A 140 -25.45 -24.55 -2.38
CA VAL A 140 -26.21 -25.55 -3.11
C VAL A 140 -25.97 -26.94 -2.52
N VAL A 141 -24.72 -27.27 -2.17
CA VAL A 141 -24.37 -28.55 -1.52
C VAL A 141 -25.06 -28.71 -0.16
N ILE A 142 -25.21 -27.64 0.63
CA ILE A 142 -25.83 -27.71 1.96
C ILE A 142 -27.36 -27.77 1.88
N ASN A 143 -27.98 -27.04 0.95
CA ASN A 143 -29.43 -26.86 0.91
C ASN A 143 -30.15 -27.78 -0.08
N SER A 144 -29.41 -28.53 -0.89
CA SER A 144 -29.96 -29.38 -1.96
C SER A 144 -29.35 -30.76 -1.88
N ASP A 145 -29.99 -31.76 -2.47
CA ASP A 145 -29.43 -33.11 -2.65
C ASP A 145 -28.28 -33.16 -3.70
N THR A 146 -27.60 -32.04 -3.94
CA THR A 146 -26.47 -31.99 -4.88
C THR A 146 -25.28 -32.67 -4.21
N PRO A 147 -24.68 -33.71 -4.83
CA PRO A 147 -23.55 -34.40 -4.25
C PRO A 147 -22.35 -33.45 -4.15
N TYR A 148 -21.66 -33.51 -3.01
CA TYR A 148 -20.40 -32.82 -2.80
C TYR A 148 -19.31 -33.40 -3.72
N ASP A 149 -18.80 -32.57 -4.61
CA ASP A 149 -17.63 -32.88 -5.43
C ASP A 149 -16.41 -32.07 -4.98
N TRP A 150 -15.45 -32.75 -4.36
CA TRP A 150 -14.16 -32.17 -3.94
C TRP A 150 -13.38 -31.53 -5.09
N ARG A 151 -13.46 -32.09 -6.30
CA ARG A 151 -12.72 -31.55 -7.46
C ARG A 151 -13.24 -30.16 -7.81
N LEU A 152 -14.57 -29.99 -7.75
CA LEU A 152 -15.22 -28.71 -8.01
C LEU A 152 -14.97 -27.70 -6.87
N VAL A 153 -15.07 -28.12 -5.60
CA VAL A 153 -14.69 -27.29 -4.43
C VAL A 153 -13.27 -26.77 -4.58
N ARG A 154 -12.33 -27.67 -4.90
CA ARG A 154 -10.92 -27.32 -5.05
C ARG A 154 -10.69 -26.38 -6.21
N ALA A 155 -11.31 -26.63 -7.37
CA ALA A 155 -11.16 -25.77 -8.54
C ALA A 155 -11.61 -24.33 -8.22
N LYS A 156 -12.78 -24.18 -7.58
CA LYS A 156 -13.34 -22.90 -7.16
C LYS A 156 -12.49 -22.25 -6.05
N SER A 157 -12.04 -23.01 -5.07
CA SER A 157 -11.10 -22.56 -4.03
C SER A 157 -9.79 -22.04 -4.62
N LEU A 158 -9.21 -22.74 -5.61
CA LEU A 158 -8.00 -22.30 -6.29
C LEU A 158 -8.24 -21.04 -7.12
N ALA A 159 -9.40 -20.91 -7.77
CA ALA A 159 -9.77 -19.68 -8.47
C ALA A 159 -9.79 -18.48 -7.52
N LEU A 160 -10.48 -18.61 -6.37
CA LEU A 160 -10.49 -17.59 -5.33
C LEU A 160 -9.09 -17.28 -4.78
N LEU A 161 -8.30 -18.29 -4.45
CA LEU A 161 -6.95 -18.07 -3.92
C LEU A 161 -6.04 -17.39 -4.95
N ASN A 162 -6.20 -17.67 -6.23
CA ASN A 162 -5.46 -17.01 -7.30
C ASN A 162 -5.86 -15.55 -7.48
N THR A 163 -7.15 -15.21 -7.43
CA THR A 163 -7.60 -13.81 -7.49
C THR A 163 -7.13 -13.03 -6.26
N VAL A 164 -7.21 -13.63 -5.08
CA VAL A 164 -6.66 -13.06 -3.84
C VAL A 164 -5.15 -12.82 -3.96
N ARG A 165 -4.37 -13.81 -4.40
CA ARG A 165 -2.90 -13.71 -4.57
C ARG A 165 -2.50 -12.60 -5.54
N LYS A 166 -3.25 -12.46 -6.63
CA LYS A 166 -3.06 -11.40 -7.63
C LYS A 166 -3.31 -10.03 -7.00
N ASP A 167 -4.40 -9.90 -6.25
CA ASP A 167 -4.79 -8.63 -5.62
C ASP A 167 -3.82 -8.17 -4.52
N ILE A 168 -3.30 -9.08 -3.68
CA ILE A 168 -2.28 -8.75 -2.67
C ILE A 168 -0.86 -8.61 -3.22
N GLY A 169 -0.67 -8.84 -4.53
CA GLY A 169 0.63 -8.68 -5.20
C GLY A 169 1.67 -9.74 -4.86
N VAL A 170 1.28 -10.96 -4.49
CA VAL A 170 2.23 -12.05 -4.16
C VAL A 170 2.90 -12.61 -5.42
N THR A 171 2.12 -12.93 -6.46
CA THR A 171 2.63 -13.38 -7.77
C THR A 171 1.50 -13.41 -8.80
N GLU A 172 1.86 -13.22 -10.07
CA GLU A 172 0.95 -13.38 -11.21
C GLU A 172 0.81 -14.83 -11.67
N GLN A 173 1.70 -15.73 -11.24
CA GLN A 173 1.62 -17.14 -11.61
C GLN A 173 0.52 -17.85 -10.79
N PRO A 174 -0.52 -18.40 -11.44
CA PRO A 174 -1.59 -19.09 -10.74
C PRO A 174 -1.08 -20.40 -10.15
N ILE A 175 -1.56 -20.74 -8.95
CA ILE A 175 -1.47 -22.10 -8.44
C ILE A 175 -2.46 -23.00 -9.14
N VAL A 176 -1.99 -24.20 -9.47
CA VAL A 176 -2.78 -25.27 -10.06
C VAL A 176 -2.61 -26.53 -9.23
N TYR A 177 -3.67 -27.35 -9.17
CA TYR A 177 -3.58 -28.66 -8.53
C TYR A 177 -2.89 -29.64 -9.47
N ASN A 178 -1.74 -30.18 -9.05
CA ASN A 178 -0.97 -31.18 -9.79
C ASN A 178 -1.01 -32.58 -9.14
N GLY A 179 -1.92 -32.80 -8.18
CA GLY A 179 -2.10 -34.10 -7.55
C GLY A 179 -3.06 -35.01 -8.32
N GLN A 180 -3.47 -36.13 -7.70
CA GLN A 180 -4.20 -37.20 -8.39
C GLN A 180 -5.63 -37.46 -7.85
N LEU A 181 -6.08 -36.73 -6.83
CA LEU A 181 -7.40 -36.93 -6.20
C LEU A 181 -8.47 -36.03 -6.86
#